data_AF-A0A699S740-F1
#
_entry.id   AF-A0A699S740-F1
#
_cell.length_a   1.000
_cell.length_b   1.000
_cell.length_c   1.000
_cell.angle_alpha   90.00
_cell.angle_beta   90.00
_cell.angle_gamma   90.00
#
_symmetry.space_group_name_H-M   'P 1'
#
loop_
_entity.id
_entity.type
_entity.pdbx_description
1 polymer ?
#
loop_
_entity_poly.entity_id
_entity_poly.type
_entity_poly.pdbx_seq_one_letter_code
_entity_poly.pdbx_strand_id
1 'polypeptide(L)'
;LSDIISYLSGRPINRSIWSILQRLVIGFMVYFIWLERNQRRFQDKRRLAKDLCGIIRGNVRLRLMSLKIRKSVQVMEAARLWDFGVEEYLDMDMEEKKEDISKTSGIVNFLALSSFVLLV
;
A
#
# COMPACT_ATOMS: atom_id res chain seq x y z
N LEU A 1 -1.16 -26.13 -6.44
CA LEU A 1 -0.32 -24.99 -6.02
C LEU A 1 0.03 -24.10 -7.22
N SER A 2 0.44 -24.69 -8.35
CA SER A 2 0.64 -24.02 -9.65
C SER A 2 -0.51 -23.09 -10.02
N ASP A 3 -1.76 -23.55 -9.90
CA ASP A 3 -2.92 -22.79 -10.39
C ASP A 3 -3.20 -21.56 -9.53
N ILE A 4 -2.97 -21.66 -8.21
CA ILE A 4 -3.09 -20.53 -7.29
C ILE A 4 -1.98 -19.52 -7.56
N ILE A 5 -0.75 -19.98 -7.79
CA ILE A 5 0.38 -19.10 -8.10
C ILE A 5 0.15 -18.38 -9.43
N SER A 6 -0.29 -19.09 -10.47
CA SER A 6 -0.64 -18.51 -11.77
C SER A 6 -1.80 -17.50 -11.64
N TYR A 7 -2.83 -17.84 -10.85
CA TYR A 7 -3.95 -16.94 -10.58
C TYR A 7 -3.52 -15.65 -9.86
N LEU A 8 -2.64 -15.77 -8.86
CA LEU A 8 -2.12 -14.62 -8.14
C LEU A 8 -1.15 -13.78 -8.99
N SER A 9 -0.32 -14.44 -9.81
CA SER A 9 0.64 -13.79 -10.71
C SER A 9 -0.04 -13.05 -11.88
N GLY A 10 -1.20 -13.52 -12.33
CA GLY A 10 -1.96 -12.89 -13.42
C GLY A 10 -2.77 -11.67 -13.00
N ARG A 11 -2.84 -11.35 -11.70
CA ARG A 11 -3.60 -10.20 -11.19
C ARG A 11 -2.81 -8.90 -11.41
N PRO A 12 -3.42 -7.87 -12.01
CA PRO A 12 -2.75 -6.59 -12.18
C PRO A 12 -2.52 -5.91 -10.84
N ILE A 13 -1.30 -5.40 -10.65
CA ILE A 13 -0.89 -4.65 -9.46
C ILE A 13 -1.39 -3.21 -9.61
N ASN A 14 -2.64 -2.96 -9.24
CA ASN A 14 -3.21 -1.62 -9.26
C ASN A 14 -3.21 -0.97 -7.87
N ARG A 15 -3.47 0.35 -7.82
CA ARG A 15 -3.54 1.15 -6.59
C ARG A 15 -4.92 1.12 -5.90
N SER A 16 -5.84 0.28 -6.36
CA SER A 16 -7.14 0.14 -5.70
C SER A 16 -6.99 -0.45 -4.30
N ILE A 17 -7.88 -0.06 -3.39
CA ILE A 17 -7.91 -0.59 -2.03
C ILE A 17 -8.05 -2.13 -2.03
N TRP A 18 -8.82 -2.69 -2.97
CA TRP A 18 -9.03 -4.13 -3.10
C TRP A 18 -7.77 -4.89 -3.48
N SER A 19 -6.99 -4.35 -4.42
CA SER A 19 -5.68 -4.91 -4.78
C SER A 19 -4.69 -4.82 -3.63
N ILE A 20 -4.69 -3.71 -2.88
CA ILE A 20 -3.83 -3.54 -1.70
C ILE A 20 -4.22 -4.57 -0.63
N LEU A 21 -5.51 -4.67 -0.29
CA LEU A 21 -6.07 -5.62 0.66
C LEU A 21 -5.69 -7.06 0.31
N GLN A 22 -5.92 -7.47 -0.93
CA GLN A 22 -5.60 -8.82 -1.39
C GLN A 22 -4.12 -9.16 -1.15
N ARG A 23 -3.21 -8.26 -1.54
CA ARG A 23 -1.76 -8.47 -1.36
C ARG A 23 -1.36 -8.51 0.11
N LEU A 24 -1.92 -7.63 0.94
CA LEU A 24 -1.68 -7.63 2.38
C LEU A 24 -2.14 -8.95 3.01
N VAL A 25 -3.38 -9.38 2.75
CA VAL A 25 -3.94 -10.61 3.32
C VAL A 25 -3.08 -11.81 2.95
N ILE A 26 -2.71 -11.96 1.68
CA ILE A 26 -1.88 -13.09 1.23
C ILE A 26 -0.50 -13.05 1.89
N GLY A 27 0.15 -11.88 1.90
CA GLY A 27 1.47 -11.72 2.51
C GLY A 27 1.47 -12.07 4.00
N PHE A 28 0.50 -11.55 4.75
CA PHE A 28 0.35 -11.87 6.17
C PHE A 28 -0.03 -13.34 6.38
N MET A 29 -0.92 -13.92 5.58
CA MET A 29 -1.27 -15.34 5.69
C MET A 29 -0.05 -16.24 5.52
N VAL A 30 0.73 -16.05 4.45
CA VAL A 30 1.93 -16.84 4.19
C VAL A 30 2.93 -16.69 5.34
N TYR A 31 3.17 -15.46 5.78
CA TYR A 31 4.10 -15.18 6.88
C TYR A 31 3.67 -15.83 8.20
N PHE A 32 2.42 -15.64 8.63
CA PHE A 32 1.95 -16.15 9.91
C PHE A 32 1.77 -17.67 9.93
N ILE A 33 1.42 -18.30 8.80
CA ILE A 33 1.40 -19.77 8.69
C ILE A 33 2.82 -20.32 8.82
N TRP A 34 3.79 -19.70 8.13
CA TRP A 34 5.19 -20.09 8.25
C TRP A 34 5.70 -19.89 9.69
N LEU A 35 5.38 -18.77 10.31
CA LEU A 35 5.75 -18.46 11.69
C LEU A 35 5.18 -19.50 12.68
N GLU A 36 3.89 -19.83 12.55
CA GLU A 36 3.23 -20.83 13.40
C GLU A 36 3.88 -22.21 13.23
N ARG A 37 4.18 -22.63 11.99
CA ARG A 37 4.88 -23.90 11.73
C ARG A 37 6.24 -23.95 12.43
N ASN A 38 7.00 -22.86 12.35
CA ASN A 38 8.30 -22.77 13.00
C ASN A 38 8.17 -22.77 14.53
N GLN A 39 7.20 -22.04 15.08
CA GLN A 39 6.94 -22.03 16.52
C GLN A 39 6.58 -23.42 17.04
N ARG A 40 5.78 -24.20 16.30
CA ARG A 40 5.50 -25.60 16.65
C ARG A 40 6.75 -26.48 16.61
N ARG A 41 7.62 -26.29 15.60
CA ARG A 41 8.80 -27.13 15.41
C ARG A 41 9.90 -26.89 16.45
N PHE A 42 10.08 -25.64 16.86
CA PHE A 42 11.23 -25.20 17.67
C PHE A 42 10.87 -24.82 19.11
N GLN A 43 9.60 -24.50 19.40
CA GLN A 43 9.16 -24.03 20.72
C GLN A 43 8.01 -24.87 21.30
N ASP A 44 7.53 -25.89 20.56
CA ASP A 44 6.32 -26.70 20.86
C ASP A 44 5.08 -25.87 21.25
N LYS A 45 5.04 -24.60 20.81
CA LYS A 45 3.89 -23.73 21.01
C LYS A 45 2.85 -24.04 19.93
N ARG A 46 1.61 -24.26 20.36
CA ARG A 46 0.47 -24.48 19.46
C ARG A 46 -0.58 -23.42 19.73
N ARG A 47 -0.92 -22.66 18.69
CA ARG A 47 -2.04 -21.72 18.73
C ARG A 47 -3.22 -22.28 17.96
N LEU A 48 -4.43 -21.94 18.40
CA LEU A 48 -5.66 -22.25 17.67
C LEU A 48 -5.70 -21.46 16.36
N ALA A 49 -6.24 -22.08 15.31
CA ALA A 49 -6.39 -21.43 14.00
C ALA A 49 -7.25 -20.15 14.09
N LYS A 50 -8.26 -20.14 14.97
CA LYS A 50 -9.11 -18.96 15.21
C LYS A 50 -8.30 -17.74 15.68
N ASP A 51 -7.37 -17.95 16.62
CA ASP A 51 -6.55 -16.88 17.15
C ASP A 51 -5.56 -16.39 16.08
N LEU A 52 -4.99 -17.31 15.29
CA LEU A 52 -4.11 -16.96 14.17
C LEU A 52 -4.85 -16.09 13.14
N CYS A 53 -6.09 -16.44 12.80
CA CYS A 53 -6.93 -15.63 11.91
C CYS A 53 -7.21 -14.24 12.50
N GLY A 54 -7.43 -14.14 13.82
CA GLY A 54 -7.59 -12.86 14.52
C GLY A 54 -6.32 -12.00 14.43
N ILE A 55 -5.15 -12.59 14.65
CA ILE A 55 -3.85 -11.91 14.53
C ILE A 55 -3.63 -11.41 13.11
N ILE A 56 -3.85 -12.26 12.09
CA ILE A 56 -3.71 -11.87 10.69
C ILE A 56 -4.65 -10.70 10.35
N ARG A 57 -5.92 -10.79 10.74
CA ARG A 57 -6.90 -9.71 10.50
C ARG A 57 -6.48 -8.40 11.17
N GLY A 58 -6.02 -8.47 12.42
CA GLY A 58 -5.52 -7.31 13.16
C GLY A 58 -4.30 -6.67 12.47
N ASN A 59 -3.35 -7.48 12.00
CA ASN A 59 -2.16 -6.98 11.31
C ASN A 59 -2.49 -6.33 9.95
N VAL A 60 -3.43 -6.91 9.20
CA VAL A 60 -3.93 -6.29 7.96
C VAL A 60 -4.60 -4.95 8.27
N ARG A 61 -5.48 -4.90 9.27
CA ARG A 61 -6.15 -3.66 9.70
C ARG A 61 -5.16 -2.58 10.11
N LEU A 62 -4.18 -2.90 10.95
CA LEU A 62 -3.12 -1.97 11.37
C LEU A 62 -2.33 -1.45 10.17
N ARG A 63 -2.01 -2.34 9.22
CA ARG A 63 -1.31 -1.94 8.00
C ARG A 63 -2.16 -1.05 7.10
N LEU A 64 -3.48 -1.22 7.05
CA LEU A 64 -4.37 -0.33 6.31
C LEU A 64 -4.44 1.05 6.95
N MET A 65 -4.54 1.13 8.28
CA MET A 65 -4.54 2.38 9.03
C MET A 65 -3.23 3.18 8.85
N SER A 66 -2.10 2.50 8.63
CA SER A 66 -0.82 3.17 8.39
C SER A 66 -0.63 3.67 6.95
N LEU A 67 -1.53 3.34 6.02
CA LEU A 67 -1.42 3.75 4.63
C LEU A 67 -2.11 5.11 4.42
N LYS A 68 -1.43 6.02 3.72
CA LYS A 68 -2.02 7.26 3.23
C LYS A 68 -2.87 6.95 1.99
N ILE A 69 -4.18 6.75 2.17
CA ILE A 69 -5.12 6.39 1.10
C ILE A 69 -6.12 7.52 0.91
N ARG A 70 -6.27 8.00 -0.33
CA ARG A 70 -7.30 9.00 -0.68
C ARG A 70 -8.69 8.42 -0.47
N LYS A 71 -9.58 9.19 0.17
CA LYS A 71 -10.99 8.81 0.35
C LYS A 71 -11.62 8.54 -1.02
N SER A 72 -12.26 7.38 -1.13
CA SER A 72 -13.09 6.99 -2.26
C SER A 72 -14.20 6.08 -1.77
N VAL A 73 -15.25 5.88 -2.57
CA VAL A 73 -16.39 4.99 -2.22
C VAL A 73 -15.89 3.59 -1.85
N GLN A 74 -14.93 3.06 -2.62
CA GLN A 74 -14.32 1.75 -2.37
C GLN A 74 -13.55 1.70 -1.05
N VAL A 75 -12.85 2.79 -0.70
CA VAL A 75 -12.09 2.89 0.55
C VAL A 75 -13.03 2.96 1.75
N MET A 76 -14.14 3.69 1.64
CA MET A 76 -15.16 3.75 2.69
C MET A 76 -15.87 2.41 2.88
N GLU A 77 -16.13 1.66 1.80
CA GLU A 77 -16.67 0.31 1.88
C GLU A 77 -15.70 -0.65 2.57
N ALA A 78 -14.43 -0.63 2.14
CA ALA A 78 -13.37 -1.41 2.77
C ALA A 78 -13.20 -1.05 4.26
N ALA A 79 -13.29 0.23 4.61
CA ALA A 79 -13.24 0.72 5.99
C ALA A 79 -14.35 0.16 6.87
N ARG A 80 -15.57 0.06 6.35
CA ARG A 80 -16.70 -0.59 7.05
C ARG A 80 -16.48 -2.09 7.22
N LEU A 81 -16.03 -2.77 6.16
CA LEU A 81 -15.81 -4.23 6.19
C LEU A 81 -14.68 -4.65 7.13
N TRP A 82 -13.62 -3.86 7.20
CA TRP A 82 -12.43 -4.14 8.00
C TRP A 82 -12.39 -3.37 9.33
N ASP A 83 -13.43 -2.59 9.62
CA ASP A 83 -13.60 -1.81 10.84
C ASP A 83 -12.38 -0.91 11.12
N PHE A 84 -12.03 -0.02 10.19
CA PHE A 84 -10.92 0.94 10.39
C PHE A 84 -11.32 2.37 10.05
N GLY A 85 -10.71 3.33 10.75
CA GLY A 85 -10.88 4.76 10.48
C GLY A 85 -10.08 5.19 9.25
N VAL A 86 -10.70 5.97 8.36
CA VAL A 86 -10.03 6.59 7.22
C VAL A 86 -9.74 8.03 7.57
N GLU A 87 -8.47 8.34 7.82
CA GLU A 87 -8.04 9.71 8.06
C GLU A 87 -8.07 10.51 6.75
N GLU A 88 -8.61 11.72 6.81
CA GLU A 88 -8.76 12.58 5.65
C GLU A 88 -7.43 13.23 5.33
N TYR A 89 -6.77 12.77 4.26
CA TYR A 89 -5.63 13.50 3.72
C TYR A 89 -6.16 14.71 2.96
N LEU A 90 -6.00 15.90 3.52
CA LEU A 90 -6.21 17.14 2.78
C LEU A 90 -5.22 17.15 1.60
N ASP A 91 -5.72 17.36 0.39
CA ASP A 91 -4.98 17.35 -0.89
C ASP A 91 -3.87 18.45 -1.00
N MET A 92 -3.46 19.06 0.12
CA MET A 92 -2.55 20.22 0.17
C MET A 92 -1.15 19.93 -0.40
N ASP A 93 -0.70 18.67 -0.40
CA ASP A 93 0.64 18.30 -0.88
C ASP A 93 0.75 18.21 -2.42
N MET A 94 -0.38 18.17 -3.14
CA MET A 94 -0.37 18.12 -4.62
C MET A 94 -0.25 19.52 -5.25
N GLU A 95 -0.67 20.56 -4.53
CA GLU A 95 -0.49 21.98 -4.93
C GLU A 95 0.98 22.40 -4.76
N GLU A 96 1.59 22.09 -3.62
CA GLU A 96 3.01 22.39 -3.36
C GLU A 96 3.92 21.73 -4.41
N LYS A 97 3.63 20.46 -4.75
CA LYS A 97 4.39 19.75 -5.79
C LYS A 97 4.19 20.32 -7.19
N LYS A 98 3.01 20.86 -7.51
CA LYS A 98 2.77 21.53 -8.81
C LYS A 98 3.50 22.88 -8.87
N GLU A 99 3.57 23.60 -7.77
CA GLU A 99 4.27 24.88 -7.70
C GLU A 99 5.79 24.70 -7.72
N ASP A 100 6.32 23.64 -7.12
CA ASP A 100 7.72 23.27 -7.25
C ASP A 100 8.07 22.81 -8.68
N ILE A 101 7.18 22.07 -9.34
CA ILE A 101 7.38 21.68 -10.75
C ILE A 101 7.28 22.90 -11.67
N SER A 102 6.38 23.86 -11.42
CA SER A 102 6.29 25.09 -12.22
C SER A 102 7.51 25.99 -12.03
N LYS A 103 8.02 26.12 -10.79
CA LYS A 103 9.27 26.82 -10.47
C LYS A 103 10.47 26.16 -11.14
N THR A 104 10.56 24.83 -11.06
CA THR A 104 11.65 24.07 -11.68
C THR A 104 11.60 24.20 -13.20
N SER A 105 10.42 24.05 -13.82
CA SER A 105 10.20 24.27 -15.26
C SER A 105 10.53 25.70 -15.71
N GLY A 106 10.22 26.71 -14.89
CA GLY A 106 10.62 28.10 -15.14
C GLY A 106 12.13 28.30 -15.12
N ILE A 107 12.83 27.66 -14.19
CA ILE A 107 14.30 27.73 -14.07
C ILE A 107 15.00 27.04 -15.26
N VAL A 108 14.55 25.85 -15.69
CA VAL A 108 15.15 25.20 -16.88
C VAL A 108 14.91 26.02 -18.16
N ASN A 109 13.74 26.65 -18.32
CA ASN A 109 13.48 27.55 -19.45
C ASN A 109 14.34 28.82 -19.41
N PHE A 110 14.59 29.36 -18.22
CA PHE A 110 15.44 30.54 -18.03
C PHE A 110 16.92 30.23 -18.33
N LEU A 111 17.42 29.07 -17.90
CA LEU A 111 18.78 28.61 -18.21
C LEU A 111 18.95 28.28 -19.70
N ALA A 112 17.93 27.69 -20.35
CA ALA A 112 17.94 27.42 -21.78
C ALA A 112 17.99 28.70 -22.64
N LEU A 113 17.34 29.78 -22.19
CA LEU A 113 17.44 31.11 -22.82
C LEU A 113 18.79 31.78 -22.58
N SER A 114 19.40 31.60 -21.40
CA SER A 114 20.74 32.12 -21.11
C SER A 114 21.85 31.45 -21.95
N SER A 115 21.70 30.18 -22.30
CA SER A 115 22.66 29.50 -23.19
C SER A 115 22.51 29.88 -24.66
N PHE A 116 21.36 30.43 -25.08
CA PHE A 116 21.13 30.89 -26.44
C PHE A 116 21.72 32.29 -26.73
N VAL A 117 21.91 33.12 -25.70
CA VAL A 117 22.48 34.47 -25.82
C VAL A 117 24.03 34.45 -25.88
N LEU A 118 24.67 33.33 -25.55
CA LEU A 118 26.13 33.16 -25.63
C LEU A 118 26.63 32.53 -26.94
N LEU A 119 25.74 32.32 -27.92
CA LEU A 119 26.05 31.64 -29.20
C LEU A 119 25.80 32.51 -30.45
N VAL A 120 25.64 33.83 -30.27
CA VAL A 120 25.65 34.86 -31.33
C VAL A 120 26.67 35.92 -30.96
#